data_AF-A0A7R9DUZ5-F1
#
_entry.id   AF-A0A7R9DUZ5-F1
#
_cell.length_a   1.000
_cell.length_b   1.000
_cell.length_c   1.000
_cell.angle_alpha   90.00
_cell.angle_beta   90.00
_cell.angle_gamma   90.00
#
_symmetry.space_group_name_H-M   'P 1'
#
loop_
_entity.id
_entity.type
_entity.pdbx_description
1 polymer ?
#
loop_
_entity_poly.entity_id
_entity_poly.type
_entity_poly.pdbx_seq_one_letter_code
_entity_poly.pdbx_strand_id
1 'polypeptide(L)'
;KRLGQLAKWKTAEEVAALIRSLPVEEQPKQIIVTRKGMLDPLEVHLLDFPNIVIKGSELQLPFQACLKVEKFGDLILKATEPQMVLFNLYDDWLKTISSYTAFSRLILILRALHVNTERTKVILKPDKTTITEPHHIWPTLTDEEWIKVEVQLKDLILADYGKKNNVNVASLTQSEIRDIILGMEISAPSAQRQQIAEN
;
A
#
# COMPACT_ATOMS: atom_id res chain seq x y z
N LYS A 1 13.78 -25.39 -2.62
CA LYS A 1 13.78 -25.11 -1.15
C LYS A 1 14.54 -23.83 -0.73
N ARG A 2 15.60 -23.36 -1.43
CA ARG A 2 16.33 -22.11 -1.05
C ARG A 2 15.89 -20.81 -1.76
N LEU A 3 14.99 -20.88 -2.76
CA LEU A 3 14.58 -19.73 -3.56
C LEU A 3 13.96 -18.59 -2.73
N GLY A 4 13.18 -18.91 -1.70
CA GLY A 4 12.58 -17.89 -0.83
C GLY A 4 13.60 -17.14 0.03
N GLN A 5 14.70 -17.79 0.43
CA GLN A 5 15.80 -17.12 1.11
C GLN A 5 16.57 -16.27 0.10
N LEU A 6 16.94 -16.84 -1.05
CA LEU A 6 17.65 -16.14 -2.12
C LEU A 6 16.92 -14.87 -2.58
N ALA A 7 15.60 -14.91 -2.70
CA ALA A 7 14.80 -13.75 -3.08
C ALA A 7 14.98 -12.57 -2.13
N LYS A 8 15.04 -12.81 -0.80
CA LYS A 8 15.25 -11.75 0.19
C LYS A 8 16.62 -11.10 0.05
N TRP A 9 17.66 -11.91 -0.12
CA TRP A 9 19.02 -11.43 -0.33
C TRP A 9 19.15 -10.67 -1.64
N LYS A 10 18.55 -11.17 -2.73
CA LYS A 10 18.54 -10.47 -4.01
C LYS A 10 17.79 -9.13 -3.93
N THR A 11 16.66 -9.07 -3.25
CA THR A 11 15.96 -7.80 -3.00
C THR A 11 16.83 -6.81 -2.22
N ALA A 12 17.53 -7.25 -1.18
CA ALA A 12 18.43 -6.38 -0.41
C ALA A 12 19.62 -5.89 -1.25
N GLU A 13 20.17 -6.76 -2.10
CA GLU A 13 21.23 -6.41 -3.06
C GLU A 13 20.77 -5.31 -4.04
N GLU A 14 19.60 -5.47 -4.66
CA GLU A 14 19.06 -4.47 -5.61
C GLU A 14 18.73 -3.13 -4.93
N VAL A 15 18.23 -3.17 -3.69
CA VAL A 15 17.98 -1.96 -2.90
C VAL A 15 19.30 -1.23 -2.60
N ALA A 16 20.35 -1.96 -2.19
CA ALA A 16 21.66 -1.36 -1.96
C ALA A 16 22.29 -0.81 -3.25
N ALA A 17 22.12 -1.51 -4.38
CA ALA A 17 22.56 -1.03 -5.68
C ALA A 17 21.86 0.27 -6.09
N LEU A 18 20.54 0.36 -5.87
CA LEU A 18 19.78 1.59 -6.10
C LEU A 18 20.29 2.74 -5.24
N ILE A 19 20.49 2.53 -3.94
CA ILE A 19 21.00 3.58 -3.04
C ILE A 19 22.39 4.06 -3.47
N ARG A 20 23.28 3.14 -3.90
CA ARG A 20 24.60 3.49 -4.44
C ARG A 20 24.51 4.32 -5.73
N SER A 21 23.48 4.14 -6.55
CA SER A 21 23.28 4.92 -7.78
C SER A 21 22.76 6.34 -7.55
N LEU A 22 22.22 6.62 -6.36
CA LEU A 22 21.65 7.92 -6.04
C LEU A 22 22.72 8.89 -5.51
N PRO A 23 22.62 10.19 -5.85
CA PRO A 23 23.36 11.25 -5.16
C PRO A 23 23.10 11.22 -3.65
N VAL A 24 24.07 11.66 -2.84
CA VAL A 24 24.01 11.58 -1.38
C VAL A 24 22.80 12.34 -0.81
N GLU A 25 22.44 13.45 -1.45
CA GLU A 25 21.28 14.29 -1.12
C GLU A 25 19.92 13.59 -1.34
N GLU A 26 19.88 12.56 -2.19
CA GLU A 26 18.67 11.76 -2.48
C GLU A 26 18.63 10.44 -1.70
N GLN A 27 19.71 10.09 -1.00
CA GLN A 27 19.76 8.85 -0.23
C GLN A 27 18.78 8.86 0.95
N PRO A 28 18.05 7.76 1.18
CA PRO A 28 17.01 7.72 2.20
C PRO A 28 17.64 7.69 3.60
N LYS A 29 17.08 8.48 4.53
CA LYS A 29 17.47 8.39 5.96
C LYS A 29 16.86 7.17 6.67
N GLN A 30 15.75 6.65 6.15
CA GLN A 30 15.02 5.54 6.75
C GLN A 30 14.51 4.60 5.65
N ILE A 31 14.59 3.30 5.91
CA ILE A 31 13.97 2.25 5.10
C ILE A 31 13.01 1.48 5.98
N ILE A 32 11.73 1.45 5.60
CA ILE A 32 10.69 0.73 6.32
C ILE A 32 10.36 -0.55 5.57
N VAL A 33 10.60 -1.70 6.18
CA VAL A 33 10.27 -3.00 5.60
C VAL A 33 8.87 -3.46 5.99
N THR A 34 8.11 -3.95 5.03
CA THR A 34 6.78 -4.53 5.26
C THR A 34 6.83 -5.96 5.79
N ARG A 35 7.98 -6.63 5.68
CA ARG A 35 8.19 -8.01 6.14
C ARG A 35 9.44 -8.07 7.00
N LYS A 36 9.30 -8.52 8.25
CA LYS A 36 10.40 -8.66 9.22
C LYS A 36 11.60 -9.45 8.68
N GLY A 37 11.35 -10.45 7.83
CA GLY A 37 12.42 -11.24 7.20
C GLY A 37 13.31 -10.50 6.20
N MET A 38 13.10 -9.20 5.95
CA MET A 38 13.97 -8.33 5.18
C MET A 38 14.95 -7.51 6.03
N LEU A 39 14.79 -7.50 7.36
CA LEU A 39 15.66 -6.74 8.26
C LEU A 39 17.13 -7.19 8.13
N ASP A 40 17.42 -8.45 8.45
CA ASP A 40 18.81 -8.96 8.43
C ASP A 40 19.47 -8.82 7.04
N PRO A 41 18.83 -9.19 5.91
CA PRO A 41 19.45 -9.00 4.59
C PRO A 41 19.78 -7.53 4.28
N LEU A 42 18.90 -6.58 4.63
CA LEU A 42 19.17 -5.16 4.40
C LEU A 42 20.26 -4.63 5.33
N GLU A 43 20.29 -5.04 6.60
CA GLU A 43 21.35 -4.66 7.53
C GLU A 43 22.73 -5.08 7.00
N VAL A 44 22.83 -6.28 6.42
CA VAL A 44 24.09 -6.77 5.84
C VAL A 44 24.46 -6.01 4.57
N HIS A 45 23.52 -5.78 3.65
CA HIS A 45 23.82 -5.11 2.38
C HIS A 45 24.05 -3.59 2.50
N LEU A 46 23.59 -2.98 3.60
CA LEU A 46 23.69 -1.54 3.85
C LEU A 46 24.73 -1.16 4.91
N LEU A 47 25.70 -2.03 5.20
CA LEU A 47 26.83 -1.72 6.10
C LEU A 47 27.64 -0.48 5.65
N ASP A 48 27.70 -0.24 4.33
CA ASP A 48 28.34 0.94 3.74
C ASP A 48 27.56 2.25 4.00
N PHE A 49 26.34 2.15 4.52
CA PHE A 49 25.41 3.27 4.71
C PHE A 49 24.96 3.40 6.19
N PRO A 50 25.88 3.71 7.12
CA PRO A 50 25.62 3.67 8.56
C PRO A 50 24.56 4.67 9.05
N ASN A 51 24.21 5.67 8.23
CA ASN A 51 23.22 6.69 8.57
C ASN A 51 21.78 6.29 8.21
N ILE A 52 21.59 5.15 7.52
CA ILE A 52 20.27 4.67 7.11
C ILE A 52 19.68 3.81 8.22
N VAL A 53 18.55 4.25 8.77
CA VAL A 53 17.82 3.48 9.79
C VAL A 53 16.88 2.50 9.12
N ILE A 54 17.06 1.20 9.38
CA ILE A 54 16.16 0.14 8.90
C ILE A 54 15.12 -0.16 9.98
N LYS A 55 13.83 -0.11 9.65
CA LYS A 55 12.72 -0.33 10.59
C LYS A 55 11.72 -1.34 10.04
N GLY A 56 11.14 -2.14 10.92
CA GLY A 56 9.96 -2.96 10.59
C GLY A 56 8.67 -2.14 10.71
N SER A 57 7.71 -2.41 9.83
CA SER A 57 6.32 -1.93 9.98
C SER A 57 5.46 -2.98 10.67
N GLU A 58 4.66 -2.54 11.65
CA GLU A 58 3.55 -3.34 12.20
C GLU A 58 2.29 -3.25 11.32
N LEU A 59 2.22 -2.22 10.45
CA LEU A 59 1.16 -2.06 9.48
C LEU A 59 1.35 -3.07 8.33
N GLN A 60 0.28 -3.77 7.95
CA GLN A 60 0.28 -4.67 6.79
C GLN A 60 -0.20 -3.94 5.54
N LEU A 61 0.61 -3.01 5.03
CA LEU A 61 0.26 -2.20 3.85
C LEU A 61 0.15 -3.06 2.57
N PRO A 62 -0.90 -2.88 1.74
CA PRO A 62 -1.23 -3.80 0.66
C PRO A 62 -0.50 -3.46 -0.66
N PHE A 63 0.79 -3.12 -0.62
CA PHE A 63 1.56 -2.76 -1.84
C PHE A 63 1.62 -3.87 -2.89
N GLN A 64 1.45 -5.14 -2.49
CA GLN A 64 1.31 -6.25 -3.43
C GLN A 64 0.09 -6.07 -4.37
N ALA A 65 -0.94 -5.34 -3.94
CA ALA A 65 -2.10 -5.07 -4.77
C ALA A 65 -1.77 -4.20 -6.01
N CYS A 66 -0.64 -3.48 -6.02
CA CYS A 66 -0.15 -2.80 -7.21
C CYS A 66 0.00 -3.77 -8.39
N LEU A 67 0.39 -5.03 -8.14
CA LEU A 67 0.53 -6.05 -9.19
C LEU A 67 -0.80 -6.42 -9.87
N LYS A 68 -1.95 -6.04 -9.29
CA LYS A 68 -3.28 -6.23 -9.88
C LYS A 68 -3.68 -5.10 -10.83
N VAL A 69 -2.90 -4.02 -10.89
CA VAL A 69 -3.11 -2.93 -11.85
C VAL A 69 -2.51 -3.37 -13.19
N GLU A 70 -3.32 -3.34 -14.25
CA GLU A 70 -2.96 -3.85 -15.57
C GLU A 70 -1.65 -3.26 -16.10
N LYS A 71 -1.43 -1.95 -15.90
CA LYS A 71 -0.19 -1.26 -16.30
C LYS A 71 1.07 -1.92 -15.71
N PHE A 72 1.03 -2.31 -14.43
CA PHE A 72 2.16 -2.96 -13.76
C PHE A 72 2.22 -4.46 -14.09
N GLY A 73 1.07 -5.14 -14.08
CA GLY A 73 0.99 -6.57 -14.38
C GLY A 73 1.52 -6.89 -15.78
N ASP A 74 1.07 -6.16 -16.80
CA ASP A 74 1.51 -6.34 -18.18
C ASP A 74 3.00 -6.05 -18.36
N LEU A 75 3.49 -4.97 -17.75
CA LEU A 75 4.89 -4.58 -17.82
C LEU A 75 5.80 -5.68 -17.25
N ILE A 76 5.41 -6.24 -16.09
CA ILE A 76 6.16 -7.31 -15.43
C ILE A 76 6.10 -8.61 -16.24
N LEU A 77 4.92 -8.97 -16.78
CA LEU A 77 4.75 -10.22 -17.54
C LEU A 77 5.45 -10.19 -18.91
N LYS A 78 5.59 -9.01 -19.52
CA LYS A 78 6.23 -8.83 -20.84
C LYS A 78 7.75 -8.61 -20.75
N ALA A 79 8.31 -8.45 -19.54
CA ALA A 79 9.73 -8.21 -19.36
C ALA A 79 10.58 -9.43 -19.76
N THR A 80 11.56 -9.21 -20.64
CA THR A 80 12.51 -10.25 -21.08
C THR A 80 13.84 -10.19 -20.34
N GLU A 81 14.10 -9.08 -19.63
CA GLU A 81 15.31 -8.84 -18.85
C GLU A 81 15.03 -8.00 -17.59
N PRO A 82 15.91 -8.04 -16.57
CA PRO A 82 15.80 -7.17 -15.40
C PRO A 82 15.94 -5.70 -15.79
N GLN A 83 15.02 -4.86 -15.33
CA GLN A 83 15.02 -3.43 -15.62
C GLN A 83 14.42 -2.63 -14.45
N MET A 84 14.90 -1.40 -14.28
CA MET A 84 14.32 -0.43 -13.36
C MET A 84 13.34 0.47 -14.12
N VAL A 85 12.12 0.62 -13.59
CA VAL A 85 11.09 1.48 -14.18
C VAL A 85 10.57 2.46 -13.13
N LEU A 86 10.52 3.73 -13.50
CA LEU A 86 10.15 4.83 -12.62
C LEU A 86 8.65 5.13 -12.77
N PHE A 87 7.95 5.22 -11.64
CA PHE A 87 6.54 5.59 -11.56
C PHE A 87 6.30 6.51 -10.38
N ASN A 88 5.29 7.38 -10.50
CA ASN A 88 4.74 8.14 -9.39
C ASN A 88 3.33 7.62 -9.07
N LEU A 89 3.17 6.94 -7.93
CA LEU A 89 1.86 6.40 -7.51
C LEU A 89 0.83 7.46 -7.13
N TYR A 90 1.22 8.74 -7.04
CA TYR A 90 0.30 9.85 -6.77
C TYR A 90 -0.16 10.58 -8.02
N ASP A 91 0.34 10.21 -9.22
CA ASP A 91 0.07 10.92 -10.46
C ASP A 91 0.26 12.44 -10.25
N ASP A 92 -0.82 13.22 -10.31
CA ASP A 92 -0.82 14.67 -10.11
C ASP A 92 -1.52 15.16 -8.84
N TRP A 93 -1.91 14.27 -7.92
CA TRP A 93 -2.67 14.60 -6.72
C TRP A 93 -2.00 15.66 -5.84
N LEU A 94 -0.67 15.71 -5.81
CA LEU A 94 0.08 16.68 -4.99
C LEU A 94 -0.12 18.14 -5.43
N LYS A 95 -0.77 18.40 -6.58
CA LYS A 95 -1.16 19.75 -6.99
C LYS A 95 -2.32 20.31 -6.14
N THR A 96 -3.22 19.45 -5.66
CA THR A 96 -4.45 19.87 -4.95
C THR A 96 -4.53 19.36 -3.51
N ILE A 97 -3.85 18.26 -3.18
CA ILE A 97 -3.92 17.66 -1.84
C ILE A 97 -2.54 17.43 -1.22
N SER A 98 -2.52 17.34 0.11
CA SER A 98 -1.29 17.04 0.86
C SER A 98 -0.77 15.62 0.59
N SER A 99 0.52 15.39 0.84
CA SER A 99 1.13 14.06 0.75
C SER A 99 0.47 13.04 1.70
N TYR A 100 0.02 13.47 2.88
CA TYR A 100 -0.72 12.62 3.81
C TYR A 100 -2.06 12.17 3.23
N THR A 101 -2.80 13.08 2.59
CA THR A 101 -4.08 12.78 1.95
C THR A 101 -3.87 11.87 0.74
N ALA A 102 -2.86 12.15 -0.09
CA ALA A 102 -2.50 11.34 -1.26
C ALA A 102 -2.09 9.91 -0.86
N PHE A 103 -1.28 9.77 0.19
CA PHE A 103 -0.92 8.47 0.74
C PHE A 103 -2.16 7.72 1.25
N SER A 104 -3.05 8.40 1.98
CA SER A 104 -4.28 7.80 2.50
C SER A 104 -5.21 7.32 1.37
N ARG A 105 -5.35 8.12 0.30
CA ARG A 105 -6.06 7.74 -0.94
C ARG A 105 -5.44 6.50 -1.58
N LEU A 106 -4.11 6.48 -1.73
CA LEU A 106 -3.40 5.32 -2.29
C LEU A 106 -3.66 4.05 -1.47
N ILE A 107 -3.55 4.12 -0.14
CA ILE A 107 -3.78 2.95 0.72
C ILE A 107 -5.23 2.47 0.64
N LEU A 108 -6.22 3.38 0.59
CA LEU A 108 -7.62 3.04 0.34
C LEU A 108 -7.79 2.25 -0.96
N ILE A 109 -7.22 2.75 -2.07
CA ILE A 109 -7.30 2.08 -3.38
C ILE A 109 -6.65 0.71 -3.32
N LEU A 110 -5.41 0.62 -2.82
CA LEU A 110 -4.67 -0.64 -2.78
C LEU A 110 -5.32 -1.67 -1.84
N ARG A 111 -5.90 -1.24 -0.71
CA ARG A 111 -6.63 -2.12 0.21
C ARG A 111 -7.92 -2.63 -0.43
N ALA A 112 -8.66 -1.76 -1.11
CA ALA A 112 -9.85 -2.16 -1.84
C ALA A 112 -9.52 -3.16 -2.96
N LEU A 113 -8.46 -2.90 -3.75
CA LEU A 113 -7.95 -3.85 -4.76
C LEU A 113 -7.50 -5.17 -4.14
N HIS A 114 -6.92 -5.15 -2.94
CA HIS A 114 -6.52 -6.36 -2.23
C HIS A 114 -7.75 -7.21 -1.88
N VAL A 115 -8.80 -6.57 -1.34
CA VAL A 115 -10.02 -7.20 -0.84
C VAL A 115 -10.95 -7.66 -1.98
N ASN A 116 -11.25 -6.79 -2.94
CA ASN A 116 -12.15 -7.08 -4.05
C ASN A 116 -11.74 -6.27 -5.30
N THR A 117 -10.94 -6.91 -6.16
CA THR A 117 -10.40 -6.30 -7.38
C THR A 117 -11.50 -5.80 -8.31
N GLU A 118 -12.48 -6.66 -8.62
CA GLU A 118 -13.50 -6.36 -9.64
C GLU A 118 -14.37 -5.17 -9.22
N ARG A 119 -14.87 -5.18 -7.99
CA ARG A 119 -15.70 -4.08 -7.50
C ARG A 119 -14.91 -2.77 -7.37
N THR A 120 -13.63 -2.85 -7.02
CA THR A 120 -12.75 -1.68 -6.97
C THR A 120 -12.53 -1.08 -8.36
N LYS A 121 -12.31 -1.92 -9.39
CA LYS A 121 -12.18 -1.44 -10.78
C LYS A 121 -13.44 -0.73 -11.26
N VAL A 122 -14.62 -1.20 -10.87
CA VAL A 122 -15.90 -0.53 -11.17
C VAL A 122 -16.00 0.82 -10.43
N ILE A 123 -15.66 0.87 -9.15
CA ILE A 123 -15.69 2.12 -8.35
C ILE A 123 -14.74 3.18 -8.93
N LEU A 124 -13.55 2.76 -9.38
CA LEU A 124 -12.55 3.66 -9.99
C LEU A 124 -12.95 4.15 -11.39
N LYS A 125 -14.00 3.60 -12.01
CA LYS A 125 -14.50 4.04 -13.33
C LYS A 125 -15.99 4.38 -13.21
N PRO A 126 -16.33 5.50 -12.54
CA PRO A 126 -17.72 5.86 -12.27
C PRO A 126 -18.52 6.21 -13.54
N ASP A 127 -17.84 6.70 -14.58
CA ASP A 127 -18.44 7.00 -15.89
C ASP A 127 -17.73 6.23 -17.01
N LYS A 128 -18.44 5.98 -18.12
CA LYS A 128 -17.87 5.48 -19.37
C LYS A 128 -16.87 6.47 -19.98
N THR A 129 -16.99 7.76 -19.66
CA THR A 129 -16.04 8.80 -20.09
C THR A 129 -14.81 8.90 -19.21
N THR A 130 -14.75 8.18 -18.08
CA THR A 130 -13.58 8.19 -17.20
C THR A 130 -12.37 7.61 -17.94
N ILE A 131 -11.36 8.44 -18.15
CA ILE A 131 -10.09 8.06 -18.78
C ILE A 131 -8.96 8.08 -17.76
N THR A 132 -7.91 7.30 -18.07
CA THR A 132 -6.61 7.37 -17.39
C THR A 132 -5.62 7.87 -18.42
N GLU A 133 -4.91 8.95 -18.10
CA GLU A 133 -3.85 9.45 -18.98
C GLU A 133 -2.75 8.40 -19.18
N PRO A 134 -2.11 8.33 -20.37
CA PRO A 134 -1.09 7.30 -20.65
C PRO A 134 0.07 7.26 -19.65
N HIS A 135 0.44 8.43 -19.10
CA HIS A 135 1.50 8.59 -18.11
C HIS A 135 1.02 8.38 -16.66
N HIS A 136 -0.30 8.41 -16.42
CA HIS A 136 -0.90 8.17 -15.10
C HIS A 136 -1.20 6.69 -14.85
N ILE A 137 -1.45 6.36 -13.58
CA ILE A 137 -1.85 5.03 -13.13
C ILE A 137 -3.35 5.01 -12.83
N TRP A 138 -3.86 6.10 -12.27
CA TRP A 138 -5.23 6.22 -11.76
C TRP A 138 -6.12 7.00 -12.73
N PRO A 139 -7.44 6.83 -12.67
CA PRO A 139 -8.40 7.64 -13.44
C PRO A 139 -8.23 9.13 -13.15
N THR A 140 -8.42 9.96 -14.17
CA THR A 140 -8.53 11.41 -14.01
C THR A 140 -9.92 11.74 -13.48
N LEU A 141 -9.99 12.24 -12.25
CA LEU A 141 -11.23 12.58 -11.55
C LEU A 141 -11.09 13.95 -10.88
N THR A 142 -12.21 14.66 -10.72
CA THR A 142 -12.23 15.90 -9.92
C THR A 142 -12.09 15.59 -8.42
N ASP A 143 -11.79 16.60 -7.60
CA ASP A 143 -11.69 16.41 -6.16
C ASP A 143 -13.04 15.93 -5.55
N GLU A 144 -14.18 16.40 -6.06
CA GLU A 144 -15.50 15.95 -5.62
C GLU A 144 -15.80 14.50 -6.01
N GLU A 145 -15.35 14.06 -7.17
CA GLU A 145 -15.45 12.68 -7.62
C GLU A 145 -14.56 11.77 -6.77
N TRP A 146 -13.33 12.20 -6.47
CA TRP A 146 -12.43 11.49 -5.58
C TRP A 146 -13.03 11.26 -4.19
N ILE A 147 -13.70 12.27 -3.61
CA ILE A 147 -14.38 12.11 -2.32
C ILE A 147 -15.43 10.99 -2.39
N LYS A 148 -16.24 10.94 -3.46
CA LYS A 148 -17.27 9.90 -3.64
C LYS A 148 -16.64 8.52 -3.84
N VAL A 149 -15.53 8.43 -4.57
CA VAL A 149 -14.77 7.20 -4.79
C VAL A 149 -14.17 6.71 -3.47
N GLU A 150 -13.51 7.57 -2.71
CA GLU A 150 -12.89 7.25 -1.42
C GLU A 150 -13.91 6.71 -0.41
N VAL A 151 -15.11 7.30 -0.35
CA VAL A 151 -16.21 6.78 0.48
C VAL A 151 -16.61 5.37 0.06
N GLN A 152 -16.81 5.13 -1.23
CA GLN A 152 -17.19 3.80 -1.74
C GLN A 152 -16.08 2.74 -1.51
N LEU A 153 -14.81 3.12 -1.65
CA LEU A 153 -13.68 2.23 -1.37
C LEU A 153 -13.60 1.88 0.12
N LYS A 154 -13.78 2.88 0.99
CA LYS A 154 -13.85 2.67 2.45
C LYS A 154 -14.98 1.72 2.82
N ASP A 155 -16.18 1.95 2.30
CA ASP A 155 -17.35 1.12 2.61
C ASP A 155 -17.16 -0.32 2.12
N LEU A 156 -16.53 -0.51 0.95
CA LEU A 156 -16.16 -1.83 0.42
C LEU A 156 -15.21 -2.59 1.36
N ILE A 157 -14.17 -1.92 1.86
CA ILE A 157 -13.19 -2.51 2.77
C ILE A 157 -13.86 -2.88 4.10
N LEU A 158 -14.64 -1.98 4.66
CA LEU A 158 -15.30 -2.19 5.95
C LEU A 158 -16.36 -3.29 5.86
N ALA A 159 -17.14 -3.35 4.77
CA ALA A 159 -18.12 -4.41 4.56
C ALA A 159 -17.48 -5.81 4.49
N ASP A 160 -16.34 -5.93 3.80
CA ASP A 160 -15.57 -7.18 3.78
C ASP A 160 -15.03 -7.56 5.15
N TYR A 161 -14.47 -6.59 5.88
CA TYR A 161 -13.99 -6.80 7.25
C TYR A 161 -15.11 -7.26 8.19
N GLY A 162 -16.25 -6.56 8.17
CA GLY A 162 -17.42 -6.89 8.98
C GLY A 162 -17.96 -8.28 8.68
N LYS A 163 -18.01 -8.66 7.40
CA LYS A 163 -18.43 -10.01 6.98
C LYS A 163 -17.46 -11.10 7.44
N LYS A 164 -16.14 -10.88 7.30
CA LYS A 164 -15.12 -11.88 7.67
C LYS A 164 -15.01 -12.09 9.18
N ASN A 165 -15.18 -11.02 9.95
CA ASN A 165 -15.01 -11.04 11.41
C ASN A 165 -16.34 -11.07 12.18
N ASN A 166 -17.47 -11.12 11.48
CA ASN A 166 -18.82 -11.06 12.05
C ASN A 166 -19.03 -9.84 12.96
N VAL A 167 -18.56 -8.66 12.51
CA VAL A 167 -18.64 -7.39 13.22
C VAL A 167 -19.59 -6.44 12.50
N ASN A 168 -20.44 -5.73 13.25
CA ASN A 168 -21.28 -4.67 12.71
C ASN A 168 -20.41 -3.44 12.40
N VAL A 169 -20.28 -3.07 11.12
CA VAL A 169 -19.49 -1.92 10.68
C VAL A 169 -19.95 -0.61 11.32
N ALA A 170 -21.24 -0.45 11.60
CA ALA A 170 -21.79 0.76 12.20
C ALA A 170 -21.34 1.00 13.65
N SER A 171 -20.79 -0.02 14.33
CA SER A 171 -20.30 0.11 15.70
C SER A 171 -18.81 0.44 15.80
N LEU A 172 -18.12 0.56 14.67
CA LEU A 172 -16.69 0.86 14.61
C LEU A 172 -16.43 2.35 14.85
N THR A 173 -15.47 2.62 15.71
CA THR A 173 -14.90 3.95 15.97
C THR A 173 -14.00 4.39 14.81
N GLN A 174 -13.70 5.69 14.73
CA GLN A 174 -12.79 6.21 13.68
C GLN A 174 -11.37 5.65 13.78
N SER A 175 -10.88 5.36 15.00
CA SER A 175 -9.59 4.69 15.21
C SER A 175 -9.62 3.26 14.68
N GLU A 176 -10.66 2.47 15.00
CA GLU A 176 -10.80 1.10 14.48
C GLU A 176 -10.88 1.10 12.94
N ILE A 177 -11.64 2.02 12.34
CA ILE A 177 -11.74 2.16 10.88
C ILE A 177 -10.36 2.42 10.26
N ARG A 178 -9.59 3.37 10.82
CA ARG A 178 -8.23 3.68 10.35
C ARG A 178 -7.33 2.45 10.45
N ASP A 179 -7.38 1.74 11.58
CA ASP A 179 -6.55 0.59 11.85
C ASP A 179 -6.88 -0.58 10.89
N ILE A 180 -8.15 -0.78 10.52
CA ILE A 180 -8.59 -1.75 9.49
C ILE A 180 -7.97 -1.39 8.14
N ILE A 181 -8.07 -0.13 7.72
CA ILE A 181 -7.55 0.34 6.42
C ILE A 181 -6.03 0.18 6.36
N LEU A 182 -5.32 0.53 7.44
CA LEU A 182 -3.87 0.37 7.54
C LEU A 182 -3.42 -1.08 7.74
N GLY A 183 -4.35 -2.00 8.03
CA GLY A 183 -4.08 -3.43 8.19
C GLY A 183 -3.34 -3.73 9.49
N MET A 184 -3.70 -3.04 10.57
CA MET A 184 -3.29 -3.41 11.92
C MET A 184 -4.12 -4.61 12.40
N GLU A 185 -3.53 -5.45 13.25
CA GLU A 185 -4.29 -6.48 13.96
C GLU A 185 -5.18 -5.81 15.01
N ILE A 186 -6.49 -5.93 14.84
CA ILE A 186 -7.47 -5.43 15.79
C ILE A 186 -8.02 -6.64 16.53
N SER A 187 -7.82 -6.67 17.84
CA SER A 187 -8.54 -7.58 18.72
C SER A 187 -10.03 -7.36 18.50
N ALA A 188 -10.81 -8.41 18.20
CA ALA A 188 -12.23 -8.27 17.90
C ALA A 188 -12.90 -7.32 18.92
N PRO A 189 -13.62 -6.25 18.48
CA PRO A 189 -14.11 -5.19 19.38
C PRO A 189 -14.94 -5.71 20.55
N SER A 190 -15.58 -6.88 20.39
CA SER A 190 -16.31 -7.58 21.45
C SER A 190 -15.41 -7.99 22.62
N ALA A 191 -14.22 -8.53 22.36
CA ALA A 191 -13.31 -8.99 23.41
C ALA A 191 -12.72 -7.82 24.21
N GLN A 192 -12.37 -6.72 23.52
CA GLN A 192 -11.80 -5.54 24.16
C GLN A 192 -12.86 -4.76 24.96
N ARG A 193 -14.11 -4.67 24.45
CA ARG A 193 -15.23 -4.05 25.19
C ARG A 193 -15.71 -4.92 26.36
N GLN A 194 -15.65 -6.25 26.27
CA GLN A 194 -15.92 -7.14 27.41
C GLN A 194 -14.91 -6.94 28.55
N GLN A 195 -13.62 -6.85 28.24
CA GLN A 195 -12.59 -6.59 29.26
C GLN A 195 -12.68 -5.20 29.91
N ILE A 196 -13.17 -4.19 29.20
CA ILE A 196 -13.38 -2.84 29.77
C ILE A 196 -14.66 -2.79 30.62
N ALA A 197 -15.67 -3.62 30.31
CA ALA A 197 -16.89 -3.72 31.11
C ALA A 197 -16.73 -4.61 32.36
N GLU A 198 -15.70 -5.46 32.39
CA GLU A 198 -15.39 -6.36 33.52
C GLU A 198 -14.35 -5.79 34.51
N ASN A 199 -13.81 -4.59 34.27
CA ASN A 199 -12.94 -3.84 35.19
C ASN A 199 -13.65 -2.59 35.72
#